data_AF-A0A3A6QHM0-F1
#
_entry.id   AF-A0A3A6QHM0-F1
#
_cell.length_a   1.000
_cell.length_b   1.000
_cell.length_c   1.000
_cell.angle_alpha   90.00
_cell.angle_beta   90.00
_cell.angle_gamma   90.00
#
_symmetry.space_group_name_H-M   'P 1'
#
loop_
_entity.id
_entity.type
_entity.pdbx_description
1 polymer ?
#
loop_
_entity_poly.entity_id
_entity_poly.type
_entity_poly.pdbx_seq_one_letter_code
_entity_poly.pdbx_strand_id
1 'polypeptide(L)'
;MFSPEVLSYQKKNRSLKPTGTSEPKASYRSTIIYERSPQVKAWVLNRAGGICEFCQQQAPFMTLSGSPYLEVHHVRRLSLGGSDTASNCVALCPNCHRSFHYSIEHELLVDKLYQLNTELIRE
;
A
#
# COMPACT_ATOMS: atom_id res chain seq x y z
N MET A 1 2.29 10.24 -3.34
CA MET A 1 2.54 11.31 -4.33
C MET A 1 3.65 12.17 -3.78
N PHE A 2 4.63 12.55 -4.59
CA PHE A 2 5.64 13.52 -4.15
C PHE A 2 4.99 14.91 -4.00
N SER A 3 5.47 15.70 -3.05
CA SER A 3 4.95 17.05 -2.86
C SER A 3 5.38 17.96 -4.01
N PRO A 4 4.63 19.05 -4.30
CA PRO A 4 5.02 20.02 -5.34
C PRO A 4 6.44 20.57 -5.12
N GLU A 5 6.85 20.78 -3.88
CA GLU A 5 8.19 21.24 -3.53
C GLU A 5 9.25 20.21 -3.95
N VAL A 6 9.03 18.92 -3.66
CA VAL A 6 9.93 17.85 -4.09
C VAL A 6 10.03 17.82 -5.62
N LEU A 7 8.90 17.89 -6.32
CA LEU A 7 8.86 17.91 -7.79
C LEU A 7 9.63 19.11 -8.35
N SER A 8 9.54 20.28 -7.69
CA SER A 8 10.27 21.48 -8.08
C SER A 8 11.80 21.35 -8.01
N TYR A 9 12.31 20.38 -7.24
CA TYR A 9 13.75 20.12 -7.08
C TYR A 9 14.25 18.91 -7.88
N GLN A 10 13.37 17.96 -8.24
CA GLN A 10 13.74 16.80 -9.05
C GLN A 10 14.17 17.23 -10.46
N LYS A 11 15.14 16.51 -11.04
CA LYS A 11 15.67 16.72 -12.42
C LYS A 11 16.33 18.09 -12.67
N LYS A 12 16.61 18.88 -11.62
CA LYS A 12 17.49 20.06 -11.73
C LYS A 12 18.95 19.64 -11.56
N ASN A 13 19.82 20.12 -12.46
CA ASN A 13 21.26 19.98 -12.30
C ASN A 13 21.69 20.73 -11.04
N ARG A 14 21.98 19.97 -9.98
CA ARG A 14 22.54 20.49 -8.73
C ARG A 14 24.01 20.12 -8.69
N SER A 15 24.87 21.12 -8.65
CA SER A 15 26.31 20.95 -8.49
C SER A 15 26.69 20.57 -7.05
N LEU A 16 25.83 20.84 -6.06
CA LEU A 16 26.13 20.65 -4.64
C LEU A 16 25.03 19.85 -3.92
N LYS A 17 25.46 19.02 -2.96
CA LYS A 17 24.59 18.29 -2.04
C LYS A 17 23.96 19.29 -1.04
N PRO A 18 22.64 19.23 -0.79
CA PRO A 18 22.01 20.11 0.20
C PRO A 18 22.51 19.79 1.61
N THR A 19 22.69 20.83 2.42
CA THR A 19 23.11 20.72 3.84
C THR A 19 22.01 20.18 4.74
N GLY A 20 20.74 20.39 4.38
CA GLY A 20 19.58 19.95 5.16
C GLY A 20 19.29 20.83 6.37
N THR A 21 18.61 20.26 7.37
CA THR A 21 18.27 20.93 8.63
C THR A 21 18.66 20.03 9.78
N SER A 22 19.56 20.50 10.65
CA SER A 22 20.05 19.73 11.80
C SER A 22 18.99 19.57 12.90
N GLU A 23 18.13 20.57 13.06
CA GLU A 23 17.07 20.60 14.07
C GLU A 23 15.70 20.86 13.39
N PRO A 24 15.01 19.80 12.91
CA PRO A 24 13.71 19.96 12.27
C PRO A 24 12.63 20.36 13.30
N LYS A 25 11.74 21.28 12.92
CA LYS A 25 10.61 21.69 13.76
C LYS A 25 9.52 20.62 13.77
N ALA A 26 8.97 20.32 14.94
CA ALA A 26 7.81 19.45 15.08
C ALA A 26 6.50 20.20 14.78
N SER A 27 5.51 19.48 14.25
CA SER A 27 4.14 19.99 14.08
C SER A 27 3.12 18.90 14.42
N TYR A 28 2.00 19.28 15.02
CA TYR A 28 0.89 18.37 15.32
C TYR A 28 -0.09 18.33 14.15
N ARG A 29 -0.60 17.13 13.83
CA ARG A 29 -1.68 16.94 12.85
C ARG A 29 -2.68 15.92 13.38
N SER A 30 -3.97 16.18 13.17
CA SER A 30 -5.04 15.20 13.37
C SER A 30 -5.21 14.34 12.12
N THR A 31 -5.55 13.06 12.31
CA THR A 31 -5.86 12.14 11.21
C THR A 31 -7.10 11.33 11.58
N ILE A 32 -7.90 10.98 10.58
CA ILE A 32 -9.00 10.03 10.74
C ILE A 32 -8.40 8.62 10.67
N ILE A 33 -8.76 7.77 11.63
CA ILE A 33 -8.36 6.36 11.67
C ILE A 33 -9.63 5.53 11.65
N TYR A 34 -9.66 4.56 10.74
CA TYR A 34 -10.72 3.55 10.68
C TYR A 34 -10.22 2.31 11.41
N GLU A 35 -11.04 1.79 12.34
CA GLU A 35 -10.78 0.50 12.97
C GLU A 35 -10.79 -0.61 11.91
N ARG A 36 -9.92 -1.60 12.07
CA ARG A 36 -9.75 -2.72 11.14
C ARG A 36 -9.79 -4.02 11.90
N SER A 37 -10.57 -4.97 11.39
CA SER A 37 -10.72 -6.31 11.93
C SER A 37 -9.41 -7.10 11.80
N PRO A 38 -8.79 -7.50 12.92
CA PRO A 38 -7.63 -8.38 12.88
C PRO A 38 -7.94 -9.73 12.23
N GLN A 39 -9.20 -10.19 12.31
CA GLN A 39 -9.64 -11.45 11.70
C GLN A 39 -9.63 -11.37 10.18
N VAL A 40 -10.11 -10.28 9.59
CA VAL A 40 -10.06 -10.06 8.13
C VAL A 40 -8.61 -10.01 7.66
N LYS A 41 -7.76 -9.26 8.39
CA LYS A 41 -6.33 -9.17 8.06
C LYS A 41 -5.65 -10.54 8.10
N ALA A 42 -5.86 -11.32 9.16
CA ALA A 42 -5.28 -12.65 9.31
C ALA A 42 -5.77 -13.61 8.22
N TRP A 43 -7.07 -13.58 7.90
CA TRP A 43 -7.67 -14.39 6.84
C TRP A 43 -7.01 -14.13 5.49
N VAL A 44 -6.87 -12.86 5.09
CA VAL A 44 -6.30 -12.46 3.80
C VAL A 44 -4.81 -12.84 3.72
N LEU A 45 -4.05 -12.65 4.79
CA LEU A 45 -2.63 -13.05 4.83
C LEU A 45 -2.45 -14.57 4.77
N ASN A 46 -3.29 -15.33 5.45
CA ASN A 46 -3.25 -16.79 5.42
C ASN A 46 -3.64 -17.32 4.04
N ARG A 47 -4.70 -16.77 3.42
CA ARG A 47 -5.12 -17.07 2.04
C ARG A 47 -3.98 -16.87 1.05
N ALA A 48 -3.25 -15.77 1.19
CA ALA A 48 -2.15 -15.42 0.31
C ALA A 48 -0.93 -16.35 0.44
N GLY A 49 -0.77 -17.07 1.56
CA GLY A 49 0.31 -18.05 1.73
C GLY A 49 1.73 -17.46 1.58
N GLY A 50 1.90 -16.17 1.87
CA GLY A 50 3.18 -15.47 1.67
C GLY A 50 3.51 -15.10 0.22
N ILE A 51 2.56 -15.22 -0.71
CA ILE A 51 2.68 -14.80 -2.10
C ILE A 51 1.81 -13.55 -2.33
N CYS A 52 2.38 -12.55 -2.99
CA CYS A 52 1.63 -11.34 -3.37
C CYS A 52 0.51 -11.71 -4.35
N GLU A 53 -0.74 -11.41 -4.00
CA GLU A 53 -1.92 -11.78 -4.79
C GLU A 53 -2.06 -10.97 -6.10
N PHE A 54 -1.18 -10.00 -6.36
CA PHE A 54 -1.12 -9.26 -7.62
C PHE A 54 0.05 -9.70 -8.52
N CYS A 55 1.29 -9.55 -8.06
CA CYS A 55 2.47 -9.86 -8.89
C CYS A 55 2.93 -11.31 -8.82
N GLN A 56 2.29 -12.14 -7.98
CA GLN A 56 2.58 -13.57 -7.81
C GLN A 56 4.02 -13.88 -7.35
N GLN A 57 4.71 -12.88 -6.78
CA GLN A 57 6.03 -13.04 -6.19
C GLN A 57 5.92 -13.35 -4.69
N GLN A 58 6.89 -14.10 -4.18
CA GLN A 58 7.03 -14.34 -2.74
C GLN A 58 7.20 -13.02 -1.97
N ALA A 59 6.80 -13.02 -0.71
CA ALA A 59 7.04 -11.91 0.20
C ALA A 59 8.54 -11.54 0.20
N PRO A 60 8.88 -10.23 0.21
CA PRO A 60 10.25 -9.77 0.04
C PRO A 60 11.17 -10.14 1.21
N PHE A 61 10.62 -10.41 2.38
CA PHE A 61 11.36 -10.79 3.58
C PHE A 61 10.44 -11.44 4.62
N MET A 62 11.06 -12.05 5.63
CA MET A 62 10.39 -12.59 6.82
C MET A 62 10.40 -11.58 7.96
N THR A 63 9.29 -11.49 8.68
CA THR A 63 9.19 -10.72 9.93
C THR A 63 10.02 -11.34 11.04
N LEU A 64 10.27 -10.58 12.11
CA LEU A 64 10.93 -11.08 13.32
C LEU A 64 10.18 -12.27 13.97
N SER A 65 8.86 -12.37 13.74
CA SER A 65 8.04 -13.50 14.19
C SER A 65 8.07 -14.71 13.25
N GLY A 66 8.89 -14.68 12.18
CA GLY A 66 9.02 -15.79 11.24
C GLY A 66 7.85 -15.92 10.25
N SER A 67 7.08 -14.85 10.02
CA SER A 67 5.99 -14.82 9.02
C SER A 67 6.39 -14.02 7.77
N PRO A 68 5.97 -14.43 6.56
CA PRO A 68 6.24 -13.67 5.33
C PRO A 68 5.56 -12.28 5.38
N TYR A 69 6.29 -11.23 5.01
CA TYR A 69 5.78 -9.86 5.09
C TYR A 69 4.97 -9.46 3.85
N LEU A 70 3.66 -9.33 4.00
CA LEU A 70 2.74 -8.72 3.04
C LEU A 70 1.86 -7.67 3.74
N GLU A 71 1.36 -6.71 2.97
CA GLU A 71 0.49 -5.64 3.44
C GLU A 71 -0.94 -5.89 2.92
N VAL A 72 -1.91 -5.93 3.84
CA VAL A 72 -3.34 -6.02 3.45
C VAL A 72 -3.82 -4.67 2.97
N HIS A 73 -4.41 -4.66 1.77
CA HIS A 73 -4.92 -3.49 1.08
C HIS A 73 -6.42 -3.64 0.83
N HIS A 74 -7.19 -2.62 1.20
CA HIS A 74 -8.59 -2.47 0.81
C HIS A 74 -8.66 -1.93 -0.63
N VAL A 75 -9.19 -2.73 -1.55
CA VAL A 75 -9.27 -2.39 -2.99
C VAL A 75 -10.14 -1.15 -3.19
N ARG A 76 -11.37 -1.16 -2.65
CA ARG A 76 -12.11 0.06 -2.35
C ARG A 76 -11.68 0.57 -0.99
N ARG A 77 -10.98 1.70 -0.97
CA ARG A 77 -10.42 2.28 0.27
C ARG A 77 -11.53 2.62 1.26
N LEU A 78 -11.26 2.40 2.56
CA LEU A 78 -12.20 2.75 3.65
C LEU A 78 -12.60 4.24 3.61
N SER A 79 -11.67 5.14 3.27
CA SER A 79 -11.95 6.58 3.12
C SER A 79 -12.90 6.93 1.97
N LEU A 80 -13.20 5.97 1.08
CA LEU A 80 -14.14 6.07 -0.03
C LEU A 80 -15.37 5.16 0.18
N GLY A 81 -15.61 4.76 1.42
CA GLY A 81 -16.76 3.94 1.81
C GLY A 81 -16.63 2.45 1.47
N GLY A 82 -15.41 1.95 1.22
CA GLY A 82 -15.21 0.50 1.06
C GLY A 82 -15.36 -0.25 2.38
N SER A 83 -15.75 -1.52 2.30
CA SER A 83 -15.96 -2.36 3.48
C SER A 83 -14.66 -2.96 4.02
N ASP A 84 -14.60 -3.24 5.32
CA ASP A 84 -13.51 -4.02 5.92
C ASP A 84 -13.85 -5.52 5.88
N THR A 85 -13.87 -6.09 4.68
CA THR A 85 -14.21 -7.49 4.43
C THR A 85 -13.14 -8.20 3.63
N ALA A 86 -13.08 -9.53 3.72
CA ALA A 86 -12.13 -10.34 2.96
C ALA A 86 -12.32 -10.20 1.45
N SER A 87 -13.54 -9.94 0.98
CA SER A 87 -13.89 -9.72 -0.43
C SER A 87 -13.49 -8.34 -0.97
N ASN A 88 -13.14 -7.40 -0.09
CA ASN A 88 -12.57 -6.10 -0.47
C ASN A 88 -11.07 -6.00 -0.14
N CYS A 89 -10.46 -7.08 0.37
CA CYS A 89 -9.07 -7.06 0.83
C CYS A 89 -8.17 -8.02 0.05
N VAL A 90 -6.95 -7.56 -0.20
CA VAL A 90 -5.89 -8.31 -0.88
C VAL A 90 -4.56 -8.19 -0.13
N ALA A 91 -3.76 -9.26 -0.09
CA ALA A 91 -2.40 -9.22 0.43
C ALA A 91 -1.41 -8.87 -0.70
N LEU A 92 -0.66 -7.78 -0.51
CA LEU A 92 0.28 -7.26 -1.50
C LEU A 92 1.69 -7.14 -0.94
N CYS A 93 2.71 -7.32 -1.78
CA CYS A 93 4.05 -6.91 -1.41
C CYS A 93 4.11 -5.37 -1.32
N PRO A 94 5.09 -4.79 -0.60
CA PRO A 94 5.19 -3.33 -0.41
C PRO A 94 5.23 -2.55 -1.73
N ASN A 95 5.87 -3.09 -2.76
CA ASN A 95 5.96 -2.44 -4.07
C ASN A 95 4.59 -2.35 -4.76
N CYS A 96 3.85 -3.47 -4.83
CA CYS A 96 2.51 -3.50 -5.38
C CYS A 96 1.56 -2.63 -4.55
N HIS A 97 1.61 -2.73 -3.22
CA HIS A 97 0.73 -1.92 -2.38
C HIS A 97 0.91 -0.41 -2.65
N ARG A 98 2.14 0.06 -2.81
CA ARG A 98 2.41 1.47 -3.17
C ARG A 98 1.98 1.81 -4.59
N SER A 99 2.06 0.90 -5.56
CA SER A 99 1.55 1.15 -6.92
C SER A 99 0.03 1.34 -6.94
N PHE A 100 -0.73 0.59 -6.13
CA PHE A 100 -2.18 0.82 -5.96
C PHE A 100 -2.50 2.17 -5.28
N HIS A 101 -1.55 2.80 -4.59
CA HIS A 101 -1.76 4.13 -4.04
C HIS A 101 -1.37 5.26 -4.97
N TYR A 102 -0.32 5.07 -5.78
CA TYR A 102 0.40 6.18 -6.41
C TYR A 102 0.67 6.02 -7.91
N SER A 103 0.44 4.85 -8.50
CA SER A 103 0.63 4.69 -9.94
C SER A 103 -0.39 5.53 -10.71
N ILE A 104 0.03 6.10 -11.84
CA ILE A 104 -0.88 6.71 -12.82
C ILE A 104 -1.80 5.67 -13.46
N GLU A 105 -1.40 4.40 -13.44
CA GLU A 105 -2.15 3.27 -13.99
C GLU A 105 -3.05 2.61 -12.94
N HIS A 106 -3.32 3.28 -11.82
CA HIS A 106 -4.08 2.73 -10.69
C HIS A 106 -5.37 2.01 -11.12
N GLU A 107 -6.17 2.61 -12.00
CA GLU A 107 -7.44 2.04 -12.46
C GLU A 107 -7.21 0.70 -13.20
N LEU A 108 -6.22 0.65 -14.09
CA LEU A 108 -5.85 -0.57 -14.80
C LEU A 108 -5.34 -1.66 -13.85
N LEU A 109 -4.60 -1.29 -12.80
CA LEU A 109 -4.14 -2.22 -11.78
C LEU A 109 -5.31 -2.82 -10.97
N VAL A 110 -6.30 -1.99 -10.61
CA VAL A 110 -7.52 -2.43 -9.91
C VAL A 110 -8.34 -3.38 -10.77
N ASP A 111 -8.55 -3.04 -12.04
CA ASP A 111 -9.31 -3.91 -12.95
C ASP A 111 -8.62 -5.25 -13.19
N LYS A 112 -7.31 -5.23 -13.41
CA LYS A 112 -6.51 -6.45 -13.51
C LYS A 112 -6.58 -7.28 -12.21
N LEU A 113 -6.56 -6.63 -11.05
CA LEU A 113 -6.65 -7.33 -9.78
C LEU A 113 -7.98 -8.08 -9.63
N TYR A 114 -9.11 -7.45 -9.97
CA TYR A 114 -10.42 -8.11 -9.96
C TYR A 114 -10.52 -9.28 -10.96
N GLN A 115 -9.75 -9.25 -12.05
CA GLN A 115 -9.68 -10.39 -12.99
C GLN A 115 -8.83 -11.55 -12.46
N LEU A 116 -7.80 -11.26 -11.66
CA LEU A 116 -6.86 -12.27 -11.15
C LEU A 116 -7.34 -12.96 -9.88
N ASN A 117 -8.08 -12.26 -9.03
CA ASN A 117 -8.48 -12.75 -7.72
C ASN A 117 -9.99 -12.92 -7.62
N THR A 118 -10.46 -14.16 -7.75
CA THR A 118 -11.88 -14.53 -7.75
C THR A 118 -12.56 -14.35 -6.39
N GLU A 119 -11.80 -14.14 -5.32
CA GLU A 119 -12.33 -13.88 -3.99
C GLU A 119 -12.78 -12.43 -3.80
N LEU A 120 -12.39 -11.54 -4.73
CA LEU A 120 -12.77 -10.14 -4.68
C LEU A 120 -14.15 -9.91 -5.27
N ILE A 121 -14.96 -9.12 -4.57
CA ILE A 121 -16.27 -8.67 -5.03
C ILE A 121 -16.19 -7.15 -5.22
N ARG A 122 -16.60 -6.66 -6.39
CA ARG A 122 -16.50 -5.24 -6.72
C ARG A 122 -17.58 -4.44 -5.98
N GLU A 123 -17.15 -3.40 -5.27
CA GLU A 123 -17.98 -2.47 -4.48
C GLU A 123 -18.05 -1.09 -5.11
#